data_AF-A0A3D4AYQ1-F1
#
_entry.id   AF-A0A3D4AYQ1-F1
#
_cell.length_a   1.000
_cell.length_b   1.000
_cell.length_c   1.000
_cell.angle_alpha   90.00
_cell.angle_beta   90.00
_cell.angle_gamma   90.00
#
_symmetry.space_group_name_H-M   'P 1'
#
loop_
_entity.id
_entity.type
_entity.pdbx_description
1 polymer ?
#
loop_
_entity_poly.entity_id
_entity_poly.type
_entity_poly.pdbx_seq_one_letter_code
_entity_poly.pdbx_strand_id
1 'polypeptide(L)'
;RASLDQHYFEFRITQIYRIDWKFNLLFFDVETDQGRTEFEMCWQVDRTQHYGENGMLLVDVFDNRYMIPDMDQLSRGDRKQLTRYIYW
;
A
#
# COMPACT_ATOMS: atom_id res chain seq x y z
N ARG A 1 -16.34 8.51 -24.35
CA ARG A 1 -16.34 7.35 -23.43
C ARG A 1 -15.86 7.86 -22.08
N ALA A 2 -16.78 8.34 -21.23
CA ALA A 2 -16.44 8.71 -19.86
C ALA A 2 -16.27 7.38 -19.12
N SER A 3 -15.01 7.02 -18.86
CA SER A 3 -14.72 5.79 -18.15
C SER A 3 -15.33 5.89 -16.76
N LEU A 4 -15.94 4.80 -16.32
CA LEU A 4 -16.44 4.62 -14.97
C LEU A 4 -15.23 4.73 -14.03
N ASP A 5 -14.90 5.93 -13.56
CA ASP A 5 -14.11 6.15 -12.35
C ASP A 5 -14.98 5.67 -11.18
N GLN A 6 -15.06 4.35 -11.07
CA GLN A 6 -15.80 3.67 -10.02
C GLN A 6 -15.25 4.17 -8.69
N HIS A 7 -16.16 4.53 -7.79
CA HIS A 7 -15.93 4.94 -6.42
C HIS A 7 -15.06 3.91 -5.66
N TYR A 8 -13.75 3.93 -5.86
CA TYR A 8 -12.80 3.14 -5.10
C TYR A 8 -12.42 3.97 -3.88
N PHE A 9 -12.72 3.44 -2.68
CA PHE A 9 -12.21 3.98 -1.43
C PHE A 9 -10.70 3.70 -1.40
N GLU A 10 -9.93 4.66 -1.87
CA GLU A 10 -8.47 4.59 -1.97
C GLU A 10 -7.87 5.46 -0.87
N PHE A 11 -7.24 4.83 0.12
CA PHE A 11 -6.47 5.55 1.12
C PHE A 11 -5.10 5.88 0.55
N ARG A 12 -4.73 7.16 0.52
CA ARG A 12 -3.41 7.56 0.02
C ARG A 12 -2.40 7.48 1.16
N ILE A 13 -1.52 6.48 1.13
CA ILE A 13 -0.41 6.35 2.07
C ILE A 13 0.59 7.47 1.83
N THR A 14 0.90 8.21 2.89
CA THR A 14 1.90 9.29 2.90
C THR A 14 3.16 8.91 3.66
N GLN A 15 3.06 7.98 4.63
CA GLN A 15 4.19 7.51 5.44
C GLN A 15 3.98 6.08 5.91
N ILE A 16 5.07 5.32 6.06
CA ILE A 16 5.05 3.96 6.61
C ILE A 16 5.78 3.94 7.95
N TYR A 17 5.04 3.79 9.05
CA TYR A 17 5.64 3.70 10.37
C TYR A 17 6.28 2.34 10.62
N ARG A 18 5.57 1.25 10.27
CA ARG A 18 6.04 -0.12 10.51
C ARG A 18 5.39 -1.13 9.57
N ILE A 19 6.16 -2.17 9.21
CA ILE A 19 5.66 -3.38 8.55
C ILE A 19 6.18 -4.61 9.29
N ASP A 20 5.25 -5.39 9.85
CA ASP A 20 5.55 -6.67 10.50
C ASP A 20 5.04 -7.84 9.64
N TRP A 21 5.80 -8.94 9.60
CA TRP A 21 5.37 -10.16 8.90
C TRP A 21 5.12 -11.30 9.89
N LYS A 22 3.88 -11.83 9.93
CA LYS A 22 3.48 -12.96 10.78
C LYS A 22 2.40 -13.77 10.10
N PHE A 23 2.46 -15.11 10.22
CA PHE A 23 1.42 -16.02 9.70
C PHE A 23 1.05 -15.79 8.22
N ASN A 24 2.04 -15.46 7.39
CA ASN A 24 1.86 -15.12 5.97
C ASN A 24 1.04 -13.84 5.69
N LEU A 25 0.86 -12.99 6.70
CA LEU A 25 0.28 -11.66 6.60
C LEU A 25 1.36 -10.60 6.84
N LEU A 26 1.23 -9.49 6.14
CA LEU A 26 1.93 -8.24 6.39
C LEU A 26 0.99 -7.30 7.15
N PHE A 27 1.44 -6.84 8.30
CA PHE A 27 0.73 -5.89 9.14
C PHE A 27 1.35 -4.51 8.94
N PHE A 28 0.56 -3.58 8.42
CA PHE A 28 0.96 -2.22 8.12
C PHE A 28 0.44 -1.27 9.20
N ASP A 29 1.29 -0.33 9.59
CA ASP A 29 0.95 0.85 10.38
C ASP A 29 1.42 2.07 9.57
N VAL A 30 0.47 2.86 9.07
CA VAL A 30 0.71 3.88 8.04
C VAL A 30 -0.03 5.17 8.34
N GLU A 31 0.52 6.28 7.84
CA GLU A 31 -0.21 7.54 7.72
C GLU A 31 -0.92 7.60 6.38
N THR A 32 -2.19 7.98 6.38
CA THR A 32 -2.95 8.22 5.15
C THR A 32 -3.42 9.68 5.08
N ASP A 33 -3.97 10.08 3.94
CA ASP A 33 -4.64 11.38 3.78
C ASP A 33 -5.87 11.55 4.69
N GLN A 34 -6.38 10.47 5.29
CA GLN A 34 -7.49 10.48 6.24
C GLN A 34 -7.04 10.24 7.69
N GLY A 35 -5.73 10.20 7.93
CA GLY A 35 -5.13 9.95 9.24
C GLY A 35 -4.45 8.58 9.34
N ARG A 36 -3.91 8.30 10.53
CA ARG A 36 -3.18 7.07 10.81
C ARG A 36 -4.12 5.88 10.88
N THR A 37 -3.73 4.77 10.25
CA THR A 37 -4.49 3.53 10.24
C THR A 37 -3.58 2.31 10.21
N GLU A 38 -4.13 1.17 10.60
CA GLU A 38 -3.47 -0.14 10.54
C GLU A 38 -4.29 -1.05 9.62
N PHE A 39 -3.60 -1.88 8.82
CA PHE A 39 -4.26 -2.87 7.97
C PHE A 39 -3.39 -4.11 7.75
N GLU A 40 -4.04 -5.22 7.40
CA GLU A 40 -3.36 -6.48 7.09
C GLU A 40 -3.51 -6.86 5.62
N MET A 41 -2.42 -7.36 5.03
CA MET A 41 -2.40 -7.85 3.65
C MET A 41 -1.83 -9.26 3.60
N CYS A 42 -2.43 -10.14 2.81
CA CYS A 42 -1.83 -11.44 2.48
C CYS A 42 -0.51 -11.22 1.74
N TRP A 43 0.56 -11.90 2.15
CA TRP A 43 1.84 -11.84 1.43
C TRP A 43 1.77 -12.68 0.14
N GLN A 44 1.13 -12.12 -0.88
CA GLN A 44 0.87 -12.72 -2.18
C GLN A 44 1.08 -11.68 -3.29
N VAL A 45 1.53 -12.13 -4.46
CA VAL A 45 1.92 -11.26 -5.58
C VAL A 45 0.72 -10.48 -6.14
N ASP A 46 -0.48 -11.04 -6.08
CA ASP A 46 -1.71 -10.44 -6.61
C ASP A 46 -2.28 -9.31 -5.72
N ARG A 47 -1.82 -9.21 -4.47
CA ARG A 47 -2.22 -8.17 -3.52
C ARG A 47 -1.47 -6.85 -3.71
N THR A 48 -0.50 -6.82 -4.63
CA THR A 48 0.31 -5.65 -4.96
C THR A 48 0.27 -5.40 -6.46
N GLN A 49 -0.05 -4.17 -6.88
CA GLN A 49 -0.11 -3.80 -8.29
C GLN A 49 0.65 -2.48 -8.51
N HIS A 50 1.29 -2.34 -9.67
CA HIS A 50 1.86 -1.05 -10.07
C HIS A 50 0.75 -0.04 -10.34
N TYR A 51 0.98 1.20 -9.91
CA TYR A 51 0.10 2.33 -10.18
C TYR A 51 0.90 3.45 -10.85
N GLY A 52 0.51 3.85 -12.06
CA GLY A 52 1.25 4.86 -12.83
C GLY A 52 2.70 4.42 -13.12
N GLU A 53 3.63 5.38 -13.13
CA GLU A 53 5.05 5.13 -13.44
C GLU A 53 5.85 4.62 -12.24
N ASN A 54 5.58 5.13 -11.04
CA ASN A 54 6.36 4.82 -9.82
C ASN A 54 5.49 4.62 -8.57
N GLY A 55 4.17 4.47 -8.74
CA GLY A 55 3.25 4.23 -7.66
C GLY A 55 2.96 2.75 -7.44
N MET A 56 2.32 2.46 -6.32
CA MET A 56 1.92 1.12 -5.94
C MET A 56 0.53 1.11 -5.30
N LEU A 57 -0.25 0.10 -5.64
CA LEU A 57 -1.52 -0.23 -5.03
C LEU A 57 -1.35 -1.48 -4.17
N LEU A 58 -1.80 -1.40 -2.93
CA LEU A 58 -1.84 -2.48 -1.96
C LEU A 58 -3.31 -2.81 -1.69
N VAL A 59 -3.63 -4.10 -1.63
CA VAL A 59 -4.98 -4.59 -1.38
C VAL A 59 -4.97 -5.41 -0.10
N ASP A 60 -5.72 -4.95 0.90
CA ASP A 60 -5.78 -5.63 2.21
C ASP A 60 -6.63 -6.92 2.15
N VAL A 61 -6.79 -7.59 3.30
CA VAL A 61 -7.61 -8.83 3.41
C VAL A 61 -9.11 -8.60 3.24
N PHE A 62 -9.58 -7.37 3.33
CA PHE A 62 -10.97 -6.94 3.15
C PHE A 62 -11.22 -6.28 1.79
N ASP A 63 -10.24 -6.37 0.88
CA ASP A 63 -10.22 -5.75 -0.44
C ASP A 63 -10.28 -4.20 -0.43
N ASN A 64 -9.92 -3.56 0.69
CA ASN A 64 -9.67 -2.13 0.71
C ASN A 64 -8.37 -1.82 -0.01
N ARG A 65 -8.34 -0.67 -0.68
CA ARG A 65 -7.22 -0.24 -1.51
C ARG A 65 -6.43 0.84 -0.81
N TYR A 66 -5.14 0.61 -0.67
CA TYR A 66 -4.18 1.58 -0.19
C TYR A 66 -3.20 1.91 -1.30
N MET A 67 -3.00 3.19 -1.56
CA MET A 67 -2.20 3.66 -2.67
C MET A 67 -1.01 4.44 -2.17
N ILE A 68 0.17 4.12 -2.71
CA ILE A 68 1.37 4.95 -2.66
C ILE A 68 1.50 5.57 -4.05
N PRO A 69 1.18 6.86 -4.24
CA PRO A 69 1.18 7.48 -5.56
C PRO A 69 2.54 7.50 -6.24
N ASP A 70 3.59 7.60 -5.43
CA ASP A 70 4.95 7.75 -5.87
C ASP A 70 5.89 7.24 -4.78
N MET A 71 6.62 6.17 -5.09
CA MET A 71 7.56 5.52 -4.19
C MET A 71 8.74 6.42 -3.81
N ASP A 72 9.02 7.48 -4.58
CA ASP A 72 10.09 8.44 -4.29
C ASP A 72 9.66 9.49 -3.25
N GLN A 73 8.36 9.63 -2.97
CA GLN A 73 7.84 10.48 -1.89
C GLN A 73 7.96 9.81 -0.52
N LEU A 74 8.12 8.48 -0.48
CA LEU A 74 8.41 7.78 0.75
C LEU A 74 9.83 8.09 1.23
N SER A 75 10.00 8.13 2.55
CA SER A 75 11.33 8.19 3.12
C SER A 75 12.16 6.99 2.65
N ARG A 76 13.49 7.15 2.56
CA ARG A 76 14.37 6.02 2.21
C ARG A 76 14.21 4.83 3.17
N GLY A 77 13.89 5.10 4.44
CA GLY A 77 13.61 4.07 5.45
C GLY A 77 12.32 3.32 5.13
N ASP A 78 11.25 4.06 4.87
CA ASP A 78 9.91 3.54 4.54
C ASP A 78 9.95 2.68 3.29
N ARG A 79 10.59 3.19 2.22
CA ARG A 79 10.81 2.44 0.99
C ARG A 79 11.54 1.14 1.29
N LYS A 80 12.66 1.18 2.02
CA LYS A 80 13.44 -0.02 2.37
C LYS A 80 12.63 -1.04 3.18
N GLN A 81 11.75 -0.60 4.08
CA GLN A 81 10.85 -1.49 4.82
C GLN A 81 9.89 -2.20 3.87
N LEU A 82 9.29 -1.46 2.95
CA LEU A 82 8.34 -1.98 1.98
C LEU A 82 8.97 -2.98 1.01
N THR A 83 10.11 -2.60 0.43
CA THR A 83 10.84 -3.42 -0.57
C THR A 83 11.48 -4.67 0.04
N ARG A 84 11.47 -4.82 1.36
CA ARG A 84 11.93 -6.05 2.04
C ARG A 84 10.95 -7.21 1.84
N TYR A 85 9.67 -6.88 1.70
CA TYR A 85 8.59 -7.87 1.61
C TYR A 85 7.95 -7.88 0.22
N ILE A 86 7.83 -6.74 -0.43
CA ILE A 86 7.20 -6.62 -1.74
C ILE A 86 8.29 -6.49 -2.80
N TYR A 87 8.37 -7.49 -3.68
CA TYR A 87 9.32 -7.56 -4.78
C TYR A 87 8.58 -7.28 -6.10
N TRP A 88 9.23 -6.55 -6.98
CA TRP A 88 8.78 -6.18 -8.33
C TRP A 88 9.30 -7.16 -9.38
#